data_AF-A0A5B1BLE3-F1
#
_entry.id   AF-A0A5B1BLE3-F1
#
_cell.length_a   1.000
_cell.length_b   1.000
_cell.length_c   1.000
_cell.angle_alpha   90.00
_cell.angle_beta   90.00
_cell.angle_gamma   90.00
#
_symmetry.space_group_name_H-M   'P 1'
#
loop_
_entity.id
_entity.type
_entity.pdbx_description
1 polymer ?
#
loop_
_entity_poly.entity_id
_entity_poly.type
_entity_poly.pdbx_seq_one_letter_code
_entity_poly.pdbx_strand_id
1 'polypeptide(L)'
;MKKIILFLFLMISVLGCKDDDDTSVVPIDNKVLLLKVDFETNTFEEGKELIFETDKDFSITTRYRPPGDFGTIELVYAETEEKIFSGSIIWNGIGAINYPESFIPSSNFKKEDTPLKMPDITIFRHIVYDESYFPEIIEYEKLWEAINSITLLKEYRISNPEAKIYLLPYAPAVGVLDPSLADWIVIVKN
;
A
#
# COMPACT_ATOMS: atom_id res chain seq x y z
N MET A 1 78.81 3.06 -22.22
CA MET A 1 79.34 2.09 -23.21
C MET A 1 78.58 0.78 -23.05
N LYS A 2 78.15 0.21 -24.20
CA LYS A 2 77.81 -1.19 -24.51
C LYS A 2 76.75 -1.97 -23.68
N LYS A 3 75.91 -2.63 -24.49
CA LYS A 3 74.71 -3.45 -24.29
C LYS A 3 75.00 -4.86 -23.75
N ILE A 4 73.92 -5.57 -23.36
CA ILE A 4 73.55 -7.02 -23.56
C ILE A 4 72.98 -7.58 -22.23
N ILE A 5 71.65 -7.67 -22.06
CA ILE A 5 70.67 -8.74 -22.43
C ILE A 5 70.93 -10.09 -21.74
N LEU A 6 70.01 -10.51 -20.85
CA LEU A 6 69.31 -11.83 -20.82
C LEU A 6 68.29 -11.84 -19.66
N PHE A 7 66.99 -11.71 -19.91
CA PHE A 7 65.98 -12.79 -19.97
C PHE A 7 66.00 -13.77 -18.78
N LEU A 8 65.08 -13.59 -17.83
CA LEU A 8 64.46 -14.74 -17.16
C LEU A 8 62.98 -14.47 -16.86
N PHE A 9 62.21 -15.36 -17.46
CA PHE A 9 60.77 -15.55 -17.41
C PHE A 9 60.37 -16.03 -16.01
N LEU A 10 59.40 -15.39 -15.35
CA LEU A 10 58.51 -16.12 -14.45
C LEU A 10 57.16 -15.43 -14.30
N MET A 11 56.24 -15.88 -15.14
CA MET A 11 54.82 -15.74 -14.96
C MET A 11 54.40 -16.73 -13.87
N ILE A 12 53.95 -16.22 -12.72
CA ILE A 12 53.12 -16.99 -11.79
C ILE A 12 51.80 -16.24 -11.68
N SER A 13 50.85 -16.70 -12.48
CA SER A 13 49.44 -16.48 -12.31
C SER A 13 49.01 -17.13 -10.99
N VAL A 14 48.58 -16.33 -10.03
CA VAL A 14 47.71 -16.83 -8.95
C VAL A 14 46.27 -16.53 -9.35
N LEU A 15 45.66 -17.55 -9.98
CA LEU A 15 44.22 -17.80 -9.88
C LEU A 15 43.92 -18.18 -8.43
N GLY A 16 42.91 -17.58 -7.81
CA GLY A 16 42.52 -17.99 -6.47
C GLY A 16 41.35 -17.23 -5.84
N CYS A 17 40.14 -17.52 -6.34
CA CYS A 17 38.83 -17.41 -5.67
C CYS A 17 38.37 -16.01 -5.21
N LYS A 18 37.10 -15.65 -5.29
CA LYS A 18 35.87 -16.45 -5.30
C LYS A 18 34.82 -15.60 -6.01
N ASP A 19 33.91 -16.24 -6.74
CA ASP A 19 32.69 -15.57 -7.16
C ASP A 19 31.96 -15.11 -5.89
N ASP A 20 32.15 -13.84 -5.54
CA ASP A 20 31.09 -13.12 -4.86
C ASP A 20 30.08 -12.90 -5.97
N ASP A 21 29.20 -13.89 -6.09
CA ASP A 21 27.84 -13.69 -6.59
C ASP A 21 27.27 -12.60 -5.68
N ASP A 22 27.58 -11.35 -6.04
CA ASP A 22 26.93 -10.17 -5.52
C ASP A 22 25.52 -10.28 -6.10
N THR A 23 24.75 -11.17 -5.47
CA THR A 23 23.31 -11.10 -5.44
C THR A 23 23.07 -9.78 -4.76
N SER A 24 23.16 -8.71 -5.56
CA SER A 24 22.53 -7.45 -5.27
C SER A 24 21.11 -7.83 -4.95
N VAL A 25 20.82 -7.91 -3.65
CA VAL A 25 19.48 -7.97 -3.14
C VAL A 25 18.90 -6.67 -3.66
N VAL A 26 18.25 -6.74 -4.82
CA VAL A 26 17.45 -5.63 -5.32
C VAL A 26 16.57 -5.29 -4.14
N PRO A 27 16.70 -4.09 -3.55
CA PRO A 27 15.80 -3.71 -2.48
C PRO A 27 14.42 -3.86 -3.07
N ILE A 28 13.64 -4.81 -2.56
CA ILE A 28 12.23 -4.84 -2.88
C ILE A 28 11.74 -3.56 -2.21
N ASP A 29 11.51 -2.52 -2.98
CA ASP A 29 11.01 -1.26 -2.46
C ASP A 29 9.80 -1.58 -1.57
N ASN A 30 9.86 -1.19 -0.28
CA ASN A 30 8.79 -1.45 0.66
C ASN A 30 7.65 -0.47 0.36
N LYS A 31 6.67 -0.93 -0.42
CA LYS A 31 5.61 -0.08 -0.93
C LYS A 31 4.23 -0.51 -0.49
N VAL A 32 3.40 0.46 -0.17
CA VAL A 32 1.98 0.26 0.14
C VAL A 32 1.16 1.09 -0.83
N LEU A 33 0.17 0.43 -1.44
CA LEU A 33 -0.79 1.05 -2.34
C LEU A 33 -2.08 1.30 -1.58
N LEU A 34 -2.55 2.55 -1.63
CA LEU A 34 -3.86 2.97 -1.17
C LEU A 34 -4.74 3.22 -2.40
N LEU A 35 -5.93 2.64 -2.43
CA LEU A 35 -6.93 2.86 -3.48
C LEU A 35 -8.20 3.33 -2.80
N LYS A 36 -8.68 4.51 -3.19
CA LYS A 36 -9.91 5.11 -2.72
C LYS A 36 -11.04 4.72 -3.66
N VAL A 37 -12.06 4.08 -3.10
CA VAL A 37 -13.24 3.61 -3.80
C VAL A 37 -14.47 4.19 -3.13
N ASP A 38 -15.33 4.84 -3.91
CA ASP A 38 -16.56 5.43 -3.42
C ASP A 38 -17.41 4.38 -2.69
N PHE A 39 -17.89 4.74 -1.50
CA PHE A 39 -18.50 3.81 -0.57
C PHE A 39 -19.84 3.24 -1.06
N GLU A 40 -20.65 4.02 -1.77
CA GLU A 40 -21.99 3.61 -2.22
C GLU A 40 -21.94 2.94 -3.61
N THR A 41 -21.21 3.54 -4.53
CA THR A 41 -21.20 3.17 -5.94
C THR A 41 -20.14 2.13 -6.28
N ASN A 42 -19.18 1.88 -5.38
CA ASN A 42 -18.01 1.04 -5.63
C ASN A 42 -17.21 1.53 -6.86
N THR A 43 -17.13 2.84 -7.07
CA THR A 43 -16.36 3.43 -8.17
C THR A 43 -14.94 3.73 -7.70
N PHE A 44 -13.93 3.24 -8.43
CA PHE A 44 -12.55 3.62 -8.15
C PHE A 44 -12.30 5.09 -8.51
N GLU A 45 -11.94 5.89 -7.50
CA GLU A 45 -11.80 7.34 -7.64
C GLU A 45 -10.35 7.77 -7.85
N GLU A 46 -9.45 7.33 -6.97
CA GLU A 46 -8.08 7.81 -6.90
C GLU A 46 -7.20 6.86 -6.07
N GLY A 47 -5.88 6.95 -6.21
CA GLY A 47 -4.94 6.07 -5.50
C GLY A 47 -3.59 6.72 -5.19
N LYS A 48 -2.83 6.10 -4.30
CA LYS A 48 -1.51 6.57 -3.88
C LYS A 48 -0.58 5.40 -3.59
N GLU A 49 0.63 5.48 -4.14
CA GLU A 49 1.74 4.62 -3.73
C GLU A 49 2.57 5.35 -2.67
N LEU A 50 2.81 4.67 -1.56
CA LEU A 50 3.67 5.09 -0.46
C LEU A 50 4.90 4.20 -0.43
N ILE A 51 6.04 4.78 -0.06
CA ILE A 51 7.32 4.09 0.06
C ILE A 51 7.76 4.24 1.52
N PHE A 52 8.15 3.12 2.13
CA PHE A 52 8.57 3.02 3.53
C PHE A 52 9.99 2.50 3.63
N GLU A 53 10.59 2.65 4.81
CA GLU A 53 11.83 1.93 5.13
C GLU A 53 11.59 0.42 5.06
N THR A 54 12.60 -0.36 4.62
CA THR A 54 12.42 -1.80 4.41
C THR A 54 12.21 -2.55 5.72
N ASP A 55 11.07 -3.21 5.86
CA ASP A 55 10.80 -4.20 6.90
C ASP A 55 10.31 -5.52 6.27
N LYS A 56 10.50 -6.64 6.97
CA LYS A 56 10.02 -7.96 6.54
C LYS A 56 8.53 -8.14 6.79
N ASP A 57 8.02 -7.52 7.85
CA ASP A 57 6.64 -7.63 8.28
C ASP A 57 5.85 -6.37 7.91
N PHE A 58 4.54 -6.50 7.77
CA PHE A 58 3.64 -5.39 7.54
C PHE A 58 2.40 -5.57 8.41
N SER A 59 2.29 -4.77 9.46
CA SER A 59 1.10 -4.69 10.29
C SER A 59 0.62 -3.24 10.44
N ILE A 60 -0.70 -3.09 10.56
CA ILE A 60 -1.35 -1.78 10.66
C ILE A 60 -1.84 -1.59 12.10
N THR A 61 -1.33 -0.55 12.76
CA THR A 61 -1.88 -0.04 14.01
C THR A 61 -2.87 1.06 13.73
N THR A 62 -4.04 1.02 14.38
CA THR A 62 -5.07 2.05 14.28
C THR A 62 -5.05 2.95 15.52
N ARG A 63 -4.95 4.25 15.31
CA ARG A 63 -5.07 5.29 16.35
C ARG A 63 -6.32 6.10 16.09
N TYR A 64 -7.38 5.78 16.82
CA TYR A 64 -8.67 6.44 16.68
C TYR A 64 -8.98 7.31 17.89
N ARG A 65 -9.45 8.53 17.63
CA ARG A 65 -10.05 9.43 18.61
C ARG A 65 -11.47 9.73 18.17
N PRO A 66 -12.50 9.29 18.91
CA PRO A 66 -13.87 9.54 18.51
C PRO A 66 -14.20 11.04 18.55
N PRO A 67 -15.07 11.52 17.65
CA PRO A 67 -15.51 12.91 17.64
C PRO A 67 -16.47 13.21 18.80
N GLY A 68 -16.11 14.20 19.61
CA GLY A 68 -17.11 15.02 20.33
C GLY A 68 -17.63 16.08 19.37
N ASP A 69 -16.78 17.08 19.10
CA ASP A 69 -16.88 17.95 17.92
C ASP A 69 -15.88 17.55 16.83
N PHE A 70 -14.66 17.13 17.24
CA PHE A 70 -13.55 16.76 16.35
C PHE A 70 -12.93 15.42 16.74
N GLY A 71 -12.93 14.49 15.81
CA GLY A 71 -12.31 13.17 15.88
C GLY A 71 -11.21 13.02 14.84
N THR A 72 -10.44 11.95 14.97
CA THR A 72 -9.36 11.60 14.03
C THR A 72 -9.21 10.10 13.93
N ILE A 73 -8.79 9.63 12.77
CA ILE A 73 -8.26 8.29 12.60
C ILE A 73 -6.88 8.39 11.94
N GLU A 74 -5.95 7.57 12.42
CA GLU A 74 -4.63 7.39 11.82
C GLU A 74 -4.31 5.90 11.73
N LEU A 75 -3.82 5.48 10.56
CA LEU A 75 -3.24 4.16 10.34
C LEU A 75 -1.74 4.29 10.24
N VAL A 76 -1.03 3.44 10.98
CA VAL A 76 0.42 3.47 11.12
C VAL A 76 0.97 2.10 10.75
N TYR A 77 2.05 2.09 9.97
CA TYR A 77 2.89 0.92 9.76
C TYR A 77 3.60 0.62 11.09
N ALA A 78 3.17 -0.43 11.78
CA ALA A 78 3.55 -0.65 13.18
C ALA A 78 5.06 -0.86 13.36
N GLU A 79 5.71 -1.49 12.37
CA GLU A 79 7.12 -1.83 12.41
C GLU A 79 8.03 -0.61 12.28
N THR A 80 7.64 0.38 11.46
CA THR A 80 8.45 1.59 11.21
C THR A 80 7.91 2.84 11.91
N GLU A 81 6.73 2.76 12.53
CA GLU A 81 5.99 3.90 13.11
C GLU A 81 5.63 4.99 12.07
N GLU A 82 5.73 4.66 10.78
CA GLU A 82 5.42 5.58 9.69
C GLU A 82 3.92 5.59 9.37
N LYS A 83 3.43 6.76 8.95
CA LYS A 83 2.01 6.98 8.67
C LYS A 83 1.61 6.38 7.33
N ILE A 84 0.49 5.64 7.31
CA ILE A 84 -0.14 5.10 6.09
C ILE A 84 -1.32 5.98 5.69
N PHE A 85 -2.14 6.39 6.67
CA PHE A 85 -3.35 7.18 6.43
C PHE A 85 -3.64 8.07 7.63
N SER A 86 -4.20 9.26 7.39
CA SER A 86 -4.79 10.08 8.46
C SER A 86 -5.98 10.86 7.93
N GLY A 87 -7.09 10.83 8.68
CA GLY A 87 -8.31 11.55 8.38
C GLY A 87 -8.89 12.24 9.61
N SER A 88 -9.51 13.40 9.43
CA SER A 88 -10.29 14.09 10.45
C SER A 88 -11.77 13.77 10.31
N ILE A 89 -12.46 13.68 11.44
CA ILE A 89 -13.89 13.37 11.50
C ILE A 89 -14.55 14.50 12.27
N ILE A 90 -15.57 15.15 11.70
CA ILE A 90 -16.20 16.31 12.33
C ILE A 90 -17.68 16.03 12.58
N TRP A 91 -18.15 16.32 13.79
CA TRP A 91 -19.57 16.27 14.11
C TRP A 91 -20.27 17.49 13.51
N ASN A 92 -21.35 17.26 12.75
CA ASN A 92 -22.09 18.32 12.06
C ASN A 92 -21.20 19.23 11.18
N GLY A 93 -20.17 18.62 10.58
CA GLY A 93 -19.24 19.24 9.64
C GLY A 93 -18.58 18.16 8.79
N ILE A 94 -17.63 18.57 7.94
CA ILE A 94 -16.94 17.64 7.03
C ILE A 94 -15.44 17.75 7.32
N GLY A 95 -14.86 16.65 7.79
CA GLY A 95 -13.42 16.50 7.90
C GLY A 95 -12.76 16.23 6.54
N ALA A 96 -11.52 15.78 6.56
CA ALA A 96 -10.74 15.57 5.35
C ALA A 96 -9.66 14.50 5.56
N ILE A 97 -9.25 13.86 4.48
CA ILE A 97 -8.02 13.08 4.47
C ILE A 97 -6.85 14.08 4.58
N ASN A 98 -6.07 13.96 5.64
CA ASN A 98 -4.90 14.79 5.92
C ASN A 98 -3.60 14.11 5.45
N TYR A 99 -3.60 12.77 5.34
CA TYR A 99 -2.50 12.00 4.76
C TYR A 99 -3.04 10.76 4.03
N PRO A 100 -2.55 10.46 2.81
CA PRO A 100 -1.57 11.23 2.04
C PRO A 100 -2.11 12.61 1.62
N GLU A 101 -1.22 13.59 1.44
CA GLU A 101 -1.60 14.97 1.09
C GLU A 101 -2.28 15.10 -0.28
N SER A 102 -2.11 14.08 -1.13
CA SER A 102 -2.70 14.01 -2.46
C SER A 102 -2.77 12.58 -2.95
N PHE A 103 -3.79 12.32 -3.77
CA PHE A 103 -3.96 11.10 -4.53
C PHE A 103 -3.85 11.38 -6.04
N ILE A 104 -3.61 10.32 -6.78
CA ILE A 104 -3.58 10.31 -8.24
C ILE A 104 -4.99 9.91 -8.72
N PRO A 105 -5.63 10.67 -9.63
CA PRO A 105 -6.95 10.30 -10.15
C PRO A 105 -6.96 8.95 -10.87
N SER A 106 -8.08 8.22 -10.80
CA SER A 106 -8.25 6.89 -11.40
C SER A 106 -7.98 6.86 -12.91
N SER A 107 -8.23 7.97 -13.62
CA SER A 107 -7.92 8.13 -15.04
C SER A 107 -6.44 7.98 -15.39
N ASN A 108 -5.56 8.17 -14.40
CA ASN A 108 -4.10 8.09 -14.60
C ASN A 108 -3.54 6.69 -14.30
N PHE A 109 -4.37 5.77 -13.80
CA PHE A 109 -3.95 4.39 -13.59
C PHE A 109 -4.11 3.59 -14.89
N LYS A 110 -3.04 2.90 -15.28
CA LYS A 110 -3.09 1.95 -16.39
C LYS A 110 -4.01 0.79 -16.02
N LYS A 111 -4.86 0.40 -16.97
CA LYS A 111 -5.74 -0.76 -16.87
C LYS A 111 -5.27 -1.87 -17.81
N GLU A 112 -5.56 -3.10 -17.41
CA GLU A 112 -5.38 -4.32 -18.22
C GLU A 112 -6.74 -4.83 -18.69
N ASP A 113 -6.78 -5.43 -19.88
CA ASP A 113 -8.01 -6.02 -20.45
C ASP A 113 -8.48 -7.27 -19.70
N THR A 114 -7.57 -7.93 -18.98
CA THR A 114 -7.88 -9.12 -18.16
C THR A 114 -7.85 -8.74 -16.68
N PRO A 115 -9.02 -8.62 -16.04
CA PRO A 115 -9.11 -8.33 -14.61
C PRO A 115 -8.45 -9.41 -13.75
N LEU A 116 -7.85 -8.99 -12.64
CA LEU A 116 -7.33 -9.90 -11.64
C LEU A 116 -8.47 -10.62 -10.91
N LYS A 117 -8.41 -11.95 -10.83
CA LYS A 117 -9.37 -12.73 -10.05
C LYS A 117 -9.29 -12.30 -8.58
N MET A 118 -10.45 -12.17 -7.93
CA MET A 118 -10.51 -11.91 -6.49
C MET A 118 -9.79 -13.03 -5.72
N PRO A 119 -8.89 -12.68 -4.78
CA PRO A 119 -8.30 -13.65 -3.88
C PRO A 119 -9.34 -14.17 -2.88
N ASP A 120 -8.95 -15.18 -2.10
CA ASP A 120 -9.83 -15.74 -1.07
C ASP A 120 -10.23 -14.68 -0.02
N ILE A 121 -11.50 -14.66 0.38
CA ILE A 121 -12.02 -13.68 1.35
C ILE A 121 -11.22 -13.66 2.66
N THR A 122 -10.58 -14.76 3.04
CA THR A 122 -9.76 -14.90 4.25
C THR A 122 -8.49 -14.06 4.26
N ILE A 123 -8.10 -13.42 3.15
CA ILE A 123 -6.98 -12.47 3.13
C ILE A 123 -7.41 -11.01 3.37
N PHE A 124 -8.70 -10.72 3.27
CA PHE A 124 -9.24 -9.39 3.53
C PHE A 124 -9.31 -9.14 5.05
N ARG A 125 -8.99 -7.92 5.46
CA ARG A 125 -9.01 -7.48 6.86
C ARG A 125 -9.79 -6.17 6.96
N HIS A 126 -10.90 -6.20 7.67
CA HIS A 126 -11.65 -4.99 7.97
C HIS A 126 -10.98 -4.23 9.11
N ILE A 127 -10.67 -2.95 8.90
CA ILE A 127 -10.22 -2.05 9.96
C ILE A 127 -11.45 -1.44 10.62
N VAL A 128 -11.83 -2.02 11.75
CA VAL A 128 -12.95 -1.55 12.57
C VAL A 128 -12.42 -0.64 13.67
N TYR A 129 -12.83 0.62 13.65
CA TYR A 129 -12.48 1.60 14.68
C TYR A 129 -13.69 2.20 15.38
N ASP A 130 -14.88 2.07 14.79
CA ASP A 130 -16.18 2.33 15.39
C ASP A 130 -17.22 1.40 14.74
N GLU A 131 -17.84 0.53 15.52
CA GLU A 131 -18.84 -0.44 15.03
C GLU A 131 -20.19 0.21 14.70
N SER A 132 -20.42 1.45 15.15
CA SER A 132 -21.74 2.09 15.09
C SER A 132 -22.08 2.73 13.74
N TYR A 133 -21.08 2.96 12.89
CA TYR A 133 -21.22 3.79 11.69
C TYR A 133 -21.08 3.04 10.36
N PHE A 134 -20.56 1.82 10.38
CA PHE A 134 -20.19 1.10 9.17
C PHE A 134 -20.96 -0.21 9.02
N PRO A 135 -21.15 -0.68 7.78
CA PRO A 135 -22.05 -1.79 7.51
C PRO A 135 -21.51 -3.07 8.13
N GLU A 136 -22.43 -3.87 8.69
CA GLU A 136 -22.11 -5.20 9.20
C GLU A 136 -21.70 -6.17 8.08
N ILE A 137 -22.09 -5.87 6.83
CA ILE A 137 -21.85 -6.70 5.65
C ILE A 137 -21.08 -5.88 4.60
N ILE A 138 -19.93 -6.42 4.16
CA ILE A 138 -19.10 -5.84 3.10
C ILE A 138 -19.34 -6.62 1.81
N GLU A 139 -19.61 -5.90 0.71
CA GLU A 139 -19.72 -6.48 -0.64
C GLU A 139 -18.34 -6.61 -1.30
N TYR A 140 -17.50 -7.53 -0.79
CA TYR A 140 -16.10 -7.69 -1.22
C TYR A 140 -15.91 -7.82 -2.74
N GLU A 141 -16.83 -8.51 -3.41
CA GLU A 141 -16.77 -8.72 -4.86
C GLU A 141 -16.87 -7.40 -5.63
N LYS A 142 -17.84 -6.53 -5.28
CA LYS A 142 -18.00 -5.22 -5.94
C LYS A 142 -16.82 -4.29 -5.67
N LEU A 143 -16.35 -4.28 -4.42
CA LEU A 143 -15.18 -3.49 -4.05
C LEU A 143 -13.92 -3.95 -4.81
N TRP A 144 -13.76 -5.27 -4.98
CA TRP A 144 -12.65 -5.81 -5.77
C TRP A 144 -12.81 -5.51 -7.27
N GLU A 145 -14.01 -5.66 -7.83
CA GLU A 145 -14.32 -5.33 -9.23
C GLU A 145 -14.00 -3.88 -9.58
N ALA A 146 -14.14 -2.95 -8.64
CA ALA A 146 -13.76 -1.55 -8.81
C ALA A 146 -12.29 -1.35 -9.21
N ILE A 147 -11.40 -2.20 -8.70
CA ILE A 147 -9.94 -2.01 -8.75
C ILE A 147 -9.17 -3.13 -9.49
N ASN A 148 -9.81 -4.27 -9.76
CA ASN A 148 -9.13 -5.48 -10.23
C ASN A 148 -8.48 -5.38 -11.62
N SER A 149 -8.83 -4.36 -12.41
CA SER A 149 -8.24 -4.08 -13.72
C SER A 149 -6.93 -3.27 -13.66
N ILE A 150 -6.56 -2.72 -12.49
CA ILE A 150 -5.40 -1.82 -12.35
C ILE A 150 -4.10 -2.62 -12.49
N THR A 151 -3.24 -2.22 -13.44
CA THR A 151 -1.92 -2.88 -13.67
C THR A 151 -1.09 -2.92 -12.39
N LEU A 152 -1.00 -1.78 -11.69
CA LEU A 152 -0.21 -1.65 -10.45
C LEU A 152 -0.70 -2.59 -9.34
N LEU A 153 -2.01 -2.72 -9.15
CA LEU A 153 -2.57 -3.66 -8.17
C LEU A 153 -2.15 -5.10 -8.51
N LYS A 154 -2.18 -5.47 -9.79
CA LYS A 154 -1.74 -6.79 -10.25
C LYS A 154 -0.26 -7.03 -9.97
N GLU A 155 0.60 -6.04 -10.18
CA GLU A 155 2.03 -6.13 -9.85
C GLU A 155 2.23 -6.39 -8.35
N TYR A 156 1.51 -5.67 -7.48
CA TYR A 156 1.55 -5.87 -6.03
C TYR A 156 1.10 -7.28 -5.62
N ARG A 157 0.05 -7.80 -6.25
CA ARG A 157 -0.43 -9.17 -5.97
C ARG A 157 0.50 -10.25 -6.51
N ILE A 158 1.30 -9.96 -7.55
CA ILE A 158 2.31 -10.90 -8.05
C ILE A 158 3.53 -10.91 -7.13
N SER A 159 3.98 -9.74 -6.66
CA SER A 159 5.14 -9.64 -5.77
C SER A 159 4.84 -10.17 -4.36
N ASN A 160 3.60 -10.01 -3.87
CA ASN A 160 3.19 -10.49 -2.55
C ASN A 160 1.76 -11.07 -2.59
N PRO A 161 1.59 -12.31 -3.09
CA PRO A 161 0.28 -12.92 -3.34
C PRO A 161 -0.49 -13.23 -2.06
N GLU A 162 0.18 -13.35 -0.92
CA GLU A 162 -0.43 -13.66 0.38
C GLU A 162 -0.61 -12.41 1.27
N ALA A 163 -0.18 -11.23 0.81
CA ALA A 163 -0.37 -9.97 1.52
C ALA A 163 -1.84 -9.77 1.88
N LYS A 164 -2.10 -9.35 3.11
CA LYS A 164 -3.44 -8.98 3.53
C LYS A 164 -3.90 -7.74 2.75
N ILE A 165 -5.19 -7.72 2.45
CA ILE A 165 -5.86 -6.57 1.85
C ILE A 165 -6.66 -5.91 2.97
N TYR A 166 -6.24 -4.73 3.40
CA TYR A 166 -6.95 -4.02 4.46
C TYR A 166 -8.02 -3.11 3.85
N LEU A 167 -9.19 -3.12 4.46
CA LEU A 167 -10.32 -2.28 4.08
C LEU A 167 -10.62 -1.35 5.24
N LEU A 168 -10.42 -0.06 5.03
CA LEU A 168 -10.83 0.99 5.95
C LEU A 168 -12.06 1.71 5.36
N PRO A 169 -13.24 1.61 5.96
CA PRO A 169 -14.32 2.54 5.65
C PRO A 169 -14.03 3.86 6.37
N TYR A 170 -13.93 4.96 5.62
CA TYR A 170 -13.64 6.26 6.18
C TYR A 170 -14.81 7.22 5.91
N ALA A 171 -15.40 7.74 6.98
CA ALA A 171 -16.43 8.78 6.92
C ALA A 171 -15.89 10.07 7.59
N PRO A 172 -15.74 11.18 6.85
CA PRO A 172 -15.22 12.44 7.39
C PRO A 172 -16.26 13.22 8.22
N ALA A 173 -17.52 12.79 8.22
CA ALA A 173 -18.64 13.46 8.88
C ALA A 173 -19.43 12.45 9.75
N VAL A 174 -19.87 12.89 10.94
CA VAL A 174 -20.77 12.13 11.82
C VAL A 174 -21.91 13.00 12.36
N GLY A 175 -22.98 12.36 12.84
CA GLY A 175 -24.19 13.00 13.38
C GLY A 175 -25.41 12.73 12.50
N VAL A 176 -25.42 13.24 11.27
CA VAL A 176 -26.29 12.75 10.19
C VAL A 176 -25.38 11.95 9.27
N LEU A 177 -25.56 10.63 9.23
CA LEU A 177 -24.80 9.78 8.33
C LEU A 177 -25.19 10.12 6.89
N ASP A 178 -24.24 10.63 6.12
CA ASP A 178 -24.34 10.75 4.67
C ASP A 178 -23.30 9.80 4.05
N PRO A 179 -23.72 8.59 3.63
CA PRO A 179 -22.81 7.61 3.04
C PRO A 179 -22.11 8.12 1.77
N SER A 180 -22.65 9.14 1.09
CA SER A 180 -22.05 9.73 -0.11
C SER A 180 -20.77 10.54 0.18
N LEU A 181 -20.47 10.80 1.45
CA LEU A 181 -19.22 11.43 1.88
C LEU A 181 -18.17 10.40 2.30
N ALA A 182 -18.52 9.12 2.35
CA ALA A 182 -17.65 8.06 2.84
C ALA A 182 -16.93 7.37 1.67
N ASP A 183 -15.79 6.76 2.00
CA ASP A 183 -14.96 6.02 1.06
C ASP A 183 -14.44 4.74 1.68
N TRP A 184 -14.24 3.73 0.84
CA TRP A 184 -13.35 2.62 1.16
C TRP A 184 -11.92 3.00 0.78
N ILE A 185 -11.01 2.91 1.75
CA ILE A 185 -9.57 2.92 1.51
C ILE A 185 -9.08 1.47 1.52
N VAL A 186 -8.77 0.97 0.33
CA VAL A 186 -8.20 -0.37 0.11
C VAL A 186 -6.68 -0.26 0.17
N ILE A 187 -6.05 -1.04 1.04
CA ILE A 187 -4.61 -0.96 1.34
C ILE A 187 -3.95 -2.29 1.00
N VAL A 188 -2.93 -2.25 0.14
CA VAL A 188 -2.23 -3.45 -0.35
C VAL A 188 -0.72 -3.24 -0.28
N LYS A 189 -0.02 -4.20 0.32
CA LYS A 189 1.45 -4.24 0.41
C LYS A 189 2.02 -5.06 -0.76
N ASN A 190 3.10 -4.58 -1.37
CA ASN A 190 3.83 -5.30 -2.43
C ASN A 190 4.75 -6.39 -1.90
#